data_AF-A0AAN1MQY3-F1
#
_entry.id   AF-A0AAN1MQY3-F1
#
_cell.length_a   1.000
_cell.length_b   1.000
_cell.length_c   1.000
_cell.angle_alpha   90.00
_cell.angle_beta   90.00
_cell.angle_gamma   90.00
#
_symmetry.space_group_name_H-M   'P 1'
#
loop_
_entity.id
_entity.type
_entity.pdbx_description
1 polymer ?
#
loop_
_entity_poly.entity_id
_entity_poly.type
_entity_poly.pdbx_seq_one_letter_code
_entity_poly.pdbx_strand_id
1 'polypeptide(L)'
;MTAHITNLGKIQAKTEDGQLAALLGKVVTGLQHTHRNAVASKLKVKGLTTPGNLYDLADPEIKQLIHYCNTLIPAKKPEWQVIAERHGWTPPQS
;
A
#
# COMPACT_ATOMS: atom_id res chain seq x y z
N MET A 1 -14.43 -6.39 -10.32
CA MET A 1 -13.15 -6.00 -9.67
C MET A 1 -13.38 -5.95 -8.17
N THR A 2 -12.47 -6.48 -7.38
CA THR A 2 -12.59 -6.46 -5.91
C THR A 2 -12.36 -5.05 -5.38
N ALA A 3 -13.11 -4.66 -4.34
CA ALA A 3 -13.08 -3.29 -3.80
C ALA A 3 -11.67 -2.82 -3.39
N HIS A 4 -10.83 -3.76 -2.94
CA HIS A 4 -9.44 -3.49 -2.54
C HIS A 4 -8.56 -3.02 -3.70
N ILE A 5 -8.65 -3.64 -4.88
CA ILE A 5 -7.88 -3.24 -6.07
C ILE A 5 -8.31 -1.83 -6.53
N THR A 6 -9.61 -1.55 -6.49
CA THR A 6 -10.14 -0.22 -6.83
C THR A 6 -9.65 0.86 -5.85
N ASN A 7 -9.62 0.56 -4.55
CA ASN A 7 -9.13 1.51 -3.55
C ASN A 7 -7.63 1.81 -3.71
N LEU A 8 -6.81 0.80 -4.05
CA LEU A 8 -5.39 1.04 -4.36
C LEU A 8 -5.22 1.95 -5.57
N GLY A 9 -6.01 1.76 -6.63
CA GLY A 9 -6.01 2.66 -7.79
C GLY A 9 -6.42 4.10 -7.45
N LYS A 10 -7.37 4.29 -6.51
CA LYS A 10 -7.72 5.63 -6.01
C LYS A 10 -6.58 6.27 -5.23
N ILE A 11 -5.86 5.51 -4.41
CA ILE A 11 -4.70 6.02 -3.66
C ILE A 11 -3.59 6.42 -4.62
N GLN A 12 -3.31 5.60 -5.64
CA GLN A 12 -2.38 5.92 -6.71
C GLN A 12 -2.75 7.23 -7.42
N ALA A 13 -4.02 7.44 -7.73
CA ALA A 13 -4.47 8.66 -8.41
C ALA A 13 -4.39 9.93 -7.54
N LYS A 14 -4.34 9.78 -6.22
CA LYS A 14 -4.35 10.89 -5.26
C LYS A 14 -2.99 11.17 -4.62
N THR A 15 -2.02 10.28 -4.79
CA THR A 15 -0.71 10.45 -4.16
C THR A 15 0.16 11.42 -4.97
N GLU A 16 0.81 12.34 -4.27
CA GLU A 16 1.76 13.30 -4.84
C GLU A 16 3.19 12.71 -4.89
N ASP A 17 3.39 11.56 -4.25
CA ASP A 17 4.66 10.85 -4.22
C ASP A 17 4.82 10.03 -5.50
N GLY A 18 5.70 10.48 -6.39
CA GLY A 18 5.92 9.84 -7.69
C GLY A 18 6.45 8.40 -7.59
N GLN A 19 7.22 8.09 -6.53
CA GLN A 19 7.75 6.75 -6.31
C GLN A 19 6.65 5.80 -5.83
N LEU A 20 5.80 6.26 -4.90
CA LEU A 20 4.63 5.54 -4.41
C LEU A 20 3.61 5.30 -5.54
N ALA A 21 3.35 6.30 -6.37
CA ALA A 21 2.47 6.18 -7.53
C ALA A 21 2.96 5.10 -8.49
N ALA A 22 4.26 5.06 -8.78
CA ALA A 22 4.87 4.06 -9.66
C ALA A 22 4.77 2.64 -9.06
N LEU A 23 5.07 2.47 -7.77
CA LEU A 23 4.98 1.19 -7.06
C LEU A 23 3.52 0.69 -6.99
N LEU A 24 2.57 1.57 -6.68
CA LEU A 24 1.15 1.25 -6.68
C LEU A 24 0.65 0.85 -8.07
N GLY A 25 1.09 1.55 -9.13
CA GLY A 25 0.70 1.24 -10.51
C GLY A 25 1.09 -0.18 -10.94
N LYS A 26 2.30 -0.60 -10.58
CA LYS A 26 2.81 -1.96 -10.80
C LYS A 26 1.95 -3.02 -10.09
N VAL A 27 1.75 -2.83 -8.78
CA VAL A 27 0.94 -3.74 -7.95
C VAL A 27 -0.51 -3.82 -8.42
N VAL A 28 -1.14 -2.68 -8.74
CA VAL A 28 -2.51 -2.63 -9.26
C VAL A 28 -2.62 -3.38 -10.58
N THR A 29 -1.66 -3.21 -11.48
CA THR A 29 -1.65 -3.90 -12.78
C THR A 29 -1.49 -5.41 -12.61
N GLY A 30 -0.56 -5.86 -11.76
CA GLY A 30 -0.36 -7.28 -11.44
C GLY A 30 -1.60 -7.92 -10.81
N LEU A 31 -2.21 -7.26 -9.83
CA LEU A 31 -3.43 -7.74 -9.19
C LEU A 31 -4.63 -7.80 -10.17
N GLN A 32 -4.77 -6.81 -11.05
CA GLN A 32 -5.80 -6.83 -12.09
C GLN A 32 -5.58 -7.97 -13.09
N HIS A 33 -4.34 -8.22 -13.50
CA HIS A 33 -4.00 -9.31 -14.40
C HIS A 33 -4.34 -10.67 -13.77
N THR A 34 -3.91 -10.91 -12.54
CA THR A 34 -4.23 -12.14 -11.77
C THR A 34 -5.73 -12.31 -11.58
N HIS A 35 -6.45 -11.23 -11.23
CA HIS A 35 -7.91 -11.27 -11.10
C HIS A 35 -8.59 -11.62 -12.44
N ARG A 36 -8.15 -11.03 -13.56
CA ARG A 36 -8.71 -11.33 -14.89
C ARG A 36 -8.48 -12.79 -15.27
N ASN A 37 -7.28 -13.32 -15.06
CA ASN A 37 -6.97 -14.72 -15.33
C ASN A 37 -7.76 -15.68 -14.44
N ALA A 38 -7.90 -15.37 -13.15
CA ALA A 38 -8.70 -16.19 -12.22
C ALA A 38 -10.18 -16.24 -12.62
N VAL A 39 -10.74 -15.10 -13.07
CA VAL A 39 -12.11 -15.03 -13.59
C VAL A 39 -12.25 -15.80 -14.92
N ALA A 40 -11.29 -15.64 -15.83
CA ALA A 40 -11.29 -16.33 -17.13
C ALA A 40 -11.18 -17.85 -16.99
N SER A 41 -10.40 -18.33 -16.02
CA SER A 41 -10.18 -19.76 -15.79
C SER A 41 -11.33 -20.46 -15.04
N LYS A 42 -12.44 -19.76 -14.75
CA LYS A 42 -13.61 -20.28 -14.00
C LYS A 42 -13.26 -21.01 -12.69
N LEU A 43 -12.11 -20.70 -12.07
CA LEU A 43 -11.83 -21.11 -10.70
C LEU A 43 -12.79 -20.32 -9.79
N LYS A 44 -14.02 -20.82 -9.65
CA LYS A 44 -15.01 -20.35 -8.68
C LYS A 44 -14.55 -20.75 -7.27
N VAL A 45 -13.40 -20.25 -6.83
CA VAL A 45 -13.03 -20.34 -5.42
C VAL A 45 -13.48 -19.06 -4.75
N LYS A 46 -14.61 -19.17 -4.06
CA LYS A 46 -15.21 -18.16 -3.20
C LYS A 46 -14.14 -17.62 -2.24
N GLY A 47 -13.56 -16.46 -2.55
CA GLY A 47 -12.52 -15.81 -1.74
C GLY A 47 -11.13 -15.61 -2.37
N LEU A 48 -10.90 -16.01 -3.63
CA LEU A 48 -9.55 -16.05 -4.25
C LEU A 48 -9.28 -15.00 -5.35
N THR A 49 -10.11 -13.97 -5.48
CA THR A 49 -9.95 -12.90 -6.49
C THR A 49 -8.98 -11.78 -6.06
N THR A 50 -8.54 -11.81 -4.80
CA THR A 50 -7.42 -11.02 -4.29
C THR A 50 -6.77 -11.91 -3.25
N PRO A 51 -5.43 -12.10 -3.24
CA PRO A 51 -4.79 -12.73 -2.09
C PRO A 51 -5.27 -12.03 -0.82
N GLY A 52 -5.78 -12.81 0.14
CA GLY A 52 -6.41 -12.27 1.35
C GLY A 52 -5.47 -11.41 2.18
N ASN A 53 -4.16 -11.51 1.91
CA ASN A 53 -3.12 -10.72 2.53
C ASN A 53 -2.01 -10.39 1.50
N LEU A 54 -1.69 -9.11 1.31
CA LEU A 54 -0.57 -8.67 0.46
C LEU A 54 0.79 -8.98 1.10
N TYR A 55 0.85 -9.14 2.43
CA TYR A 55 2.09 -9.44 3.16
C TYR A 55 2.55 -10.89 3.01
N ASP A 56 1.65 -11.80 2.64
CA ASP A 56 1.95 -13.23 2.50
C ASP A 56 2.44 -13.58 1.08
N LEU A 57 2.39 -12.63 0.16
CA LEU A 57 2.74 -12.86 -1.23
C LEU A 57 4.25 -12.84 -1.44
N ALA A 58 4.73 -13.81 -2.22
CA ALA A 58 6.11 -13.85 -2.71
C ALA A 58 6.39 -12.83 -3.83
N ASP A 59 5.42 -11.98 -4.19
CA ASP A 59 5.55 -11.02 -5.28
C ASP A 59 6.55 -9.90 -4.92
N PRO A 60 7.60 -9.71 -5.74
CA PRO A 60 8.67 -8.75 -5.45
C PRO A 60 8.18 -7.29 -5.48
N GLU A 61 7.20 -6.97 -6.32
CA GLU A 61 6.68 -5.60 -6.46
C GLU A 61 5.85 -5.22 -5.23
N ILE A 62 5.07 -6.18 -4.71
CA ILE A 62 4.31 -6.02 -3.47
C ILE A 62 5.25 -5.88 -2.27
N LYS A 63 6.32 -6.68 -2.18
CA LYS A 63 7.34 -6.54 -1.13
C LYS A 63 8.04 -5.19 -1.17
N GLN A 64 8.34 -4.68 -2.36
CA GLN A 64 8.97 -3.38 -2.53
C GLN A 64 8.04 -2.24 -2.10
N LEU A 65 6.75 -2.31 -2.42
CA LEU A 65 5.74 -1.38 -1.94
C LEU A 65 5.61 -1.42 -0.41
N ILE A 66 5.55 -2.61 0.18
CA ILE A 66 5.48 -2.80 1.64
C ILE A 66 6.72 -2.19 2.30
N HIS A 67 7.91 -2.46 1.77
CA HIS A 67 9.15 -1.90 2.29
C HIS A 67 9.15 -0.38 2.22
N TYR A 68 8.77 0.20 1.07
CA TYR A 68 8.67 1.64 0.89
C TYR A 68 7.72 2.28 1.93
N CYS A 69 6.51 1.74 2.07
CA CYS A 69 5.57 2.21 3.09
C CYS A 69 6.14 2.08 4.51
N ASN A 70 6.80 0.97 4.82
CA ASN A 70 7.42 0.77 6.13
C ASN A 70 8.59 1.72 6.42
N THR A 71 9.29 2.23 5.42
CA THR A 71 10.30 3.29 5.65
C THR A 71 9.67 4.64 5.95
N LEU A 72 8.44 4.88 5.50
CA LEU A 72 7.73 6.15 5.69
C LEU A 72 6.88 6.20 6.96
N ILE A 73 6.41 5.05 7.47
CA ILE A 73 5.67 4.94 8.73
C ILE A 73 6.46 5.49 9.93
N PRO A 74 7.72 5.08 10.20
CA PRO A 74 8.52 5.61 11.29
C PRO A 74 9.03 7.04 11.02
N ALA A 75 9.06 7.47 9.75
CA ALA A 75 9.47 8.83 9.39
C ALA A 75 8.41 9.89 9.73
N LYS A 76 7.15 9.50 9.95
CA LYS A 76 6.12 10.42 10.44
C LYS A 76 6.27 10.61 11.95
N LYS A 77 6.88 11.73 12.33
CA LYS A 77 6.79 12.29 13.66
C LYS A 77 5.32 12.32 14.10
N PRO A 78 4.95 11.76 15.25
CA PRO A 78 3.56 11.68 15.65
C PRO A 78 2.96 13.09 15.81
N GLU A 79 1.69 13.27 15.46
CA GLU A 79 1.06 14.60 15.41
C GLU A 79 1.14 15.34 16.75
N TRP A 80 1.01 14.62 17.88
CA TRP A 80 1.17 15.22 19.20
C TRP A 80 2.57 15.82 19.40
N GLN A 81 3.61 15.18 18.86
CA GLN A 81 4.99 15.63 19.00
C GLN A 81 5.23 16.87 18.13
N VAL A 82 4.66 16.89 16.91
CA VAL A 82 4.67 18.06 16.04
C VAL A 82 3.95 19.26 16.68
N ILE A 83 2.80 19.03 17.32
CA ILE A 83 2.05 20.07 18.03
C ILE A 83 2.86 20.57 19.23
N ALA A 84 3.38 19.67 20.05
CA ALA A 84 4.18 20.02 21.22
C ALA A 84 5.39 20.90 20.84
N GLU A 85 6.13 20.54 19.79
CA GLU A 85 7.27 21.32 19.32
C GLU A 85 6.89 22.71 18.80
N ARG A 86 5.73 22.85 18.14
CA ARG A 86 5.20 24.18 17.76
C ARG A 86 4.87 25.06 18.97
N HIS A 87 4.49 24.44 20.09
CA HIS A 87 4.24 25.11 21.36
C HIS A 87 5.50 25.27 22.22
N GLY A 88 6.70 25.07 21.63
CA GLY A 88 7.98 25.27 22.31
C GLY A 88 8.41 24.11 23.20
N TRP A 89 7.74 22.97 23.13
CA TRP A 89 8.20 21.76 23.81
C TRP A 89 9.38 21.14 23.04
N THR A 90 10.51 20.97 23.71
CA THR A 90 11.63 20.19 23.18
C THR A 90 11.69 18.85 23.93
N PRO A 91 11.86 17.72 23.23
CA PRO A 91 11.99 16.43 23.90
C PRO A 91 13.18 16.45 24.87
N PRO A 92 13.07 15.83 26.05
CA PRO A 92 14.19 15.69 26.96
C PRO A 92 15.30 14.89 26.25
N GLN A 93 16.53 15.43 26.26
CA GLN A 93 17.68 14.69 25.75
C GLN A 93 17.87 13.43 26.60
N SER A 94 17.86 12.26 25.96
CA SER A 94 18.28 11.00 26.59
C SER A 94 19.78 10.96 26.77
#